data_AF-A0A527Y4D4-F1
#
_entry.id   AF-A0A527Y4D4-F1
#
_cell.length_a   1.000
_cell.length_b   1.000
_cell.length_c   1.000
_cell.angle_alpha   90.00
_cell.angle_beta   90.00
_cell.angle_gamma   90.00
#
_symmetry.space_group_name_H-M   'P 1'
#
loop_
_entity.id
_entity.type
_entity.pdbx_description
1 polymer ?
#
loop_
_entity_poly.entity_id
_entity_poly.type
_entity_poly.pdbx_seq_one_letter_code
_entity_poly.pdbx_strand_id
1 'polypeptide(L)' 'RKARDGILLGSVGGDEVYLTPTDTVLIAGSSGIGKSTLATALTERFVENRFQFCVFDPEGDYDGLEDA' A
#
# COMPACT_ATOMS: atom_id res chain seq x y z
N ARG A 1 -13.14 10.87 -10.03
CA ARG A 1 -12.18 12.00 -9.88
C ARG A 1 -10.97 11.40 -9.18
N LYS A 2 -9.80 11.26 -9.83
CA LYS A 2 -8.57 10.90 -9.10
C LYS A 2 -8.46 11.88 -7.94
N ALA A 3 -8.60 11.39 -6.70
CA ALA A 3 -8.21 12.18 -5.55
C ALA A 3 -6.74 12.52 -5.84
N ARG A 4 -6.37 13.79 -5.83
CA ARG A 4 -5.02 14.23 -6.19
C ARG A 4 -3.94 13.54 -5.35
N ASP A 5 -4.36 12.94 -4.24
CA ASP A 5 -3.53 12.35 -3.20
C ASP A 5 -3.94 10.89 -2.89
N GLY A 6 -4.66 10.21 -3.79
CA GLY A 6 -5.11 8.83 -3.58
C GLY A 6 -4.14 7.78 -4.12
N ILE A 7 -3.93 6.70 -3.37
CA ILE A 7 -3.10 5.55 -3.78
C ILE A 7 -3.98 4.44 -4.31
N LEU A 8 -3.67 3.92 -5.51
CA LEU A 8 -4.42 2.83 -6.11
C LEU A 8 -4.28 1.56 -5.27
N LEU A 9 -5.39 1.06 -4.73
CA LEU A 9 -5.46 -0.21 -4.02
C LEU A 9 -5.65 -1.37 -4.99
N GLY A 10 -6.54 -1.19 -5.97
CA GLY A 10 -6.90 -2.23 -6.94
C GLY A 10 -8.15 -1.84 -7.72
N SER A 11 -8.93 -2.83 -8.16
CA SER A 11 -10.17 -2.61 -8.91
C SER A 11 -11.29 -3.57 -8.51
N VAL A 12 -12.53 -3.10 -8.54
CA VAL A 12 -13.74 -3.91 -8.31
C VAL A 12 -14.70 -3.67 -9.47
N GLY A 13 -15.08 -4.72 -10.18
CA GLY A 13 -16.02 -4.60 -11.32
C GLY A 13 -15.51 -3.76 -12.49
N GLY A 14 -14.19 -3.54 -12.58
CA GLY A 14 -13.57 -2.64 -13.57
C GLY A 14 -13.36 -1.22 -13.08
N ASP A 15 -13.93 -0.85 -11.92
CA ASP A 15 -13.71 0.46 -11.31
C ASP A 15 -12.47 0.45 -10.41
N GLU A 16 -11.62 1.44 -10.55
CA GLU A 16 -10.44 1.64 -9.70
C GLU A 16 -10.84 2.05 -8.28
N VAL A 17 -10.22 1.42 -7.29
CA VAL A 17 -10.39 1.70 -5.86
C VAL A 17 -9.11 2.35 -5.34
N TYR A 18 -9.26 3.49 -4.68
CA TYR A 18 -8.15 4.28 -4.14
C TYR A 18 -8.25 4.38 -2.62
N LEU A 19 -7.11 4.33 -1.94
CA LEU A 19 -6.95 4.76 -0.56
C LEU A 19 -6.64 6.25 -0.53
N THR A 20 -7.32 6.97 0.34
CA THR A 20 -7.07 8.38 0.65
C THR A 20 -6.17 8.50 1.88
N PRO A 21 -5.48 9.64 2.09
CA PRO A 21 -4.64 9.84 3.27
C PRO A 21 -5.39 9.79 4.62
N THR A 22 -6.72 9.88 4.59
CA THR A 22 -7.58 9.80 5.78
C THR A 22 -8.07 8.39 6.08
N ASP A 23 -7.84 7.42 5.21
CA ASP A 23 -8.32 6.06 5.40
C ASP A 23 -7.45 5.30 6.41
N THR A 24 -8.10 4.53 7.28
CA THR A 24 -7.44 3.54 8.14
C THR A 24 -7.81 2.15 7.64
N VAL A 25 -6.81 1.33 7.32
CA VAL A 25 -7.00 0.03 6.68
C VAL A 25 -6.38 -1.07 7.54
N LEU A 26 -7.08 -2.20 7.67
CA LEU A 26 -6.55 -3.45 8.23
C LEU A 26 -6.46 -4.51 7.13
N ILE A 27 -5.26 -4.99 6.85
CA ILE A 27 -5.03 -6.12 5.95
C ILE A 27 -5.09 -7.42 6.78
N ALA A 28 -6.15 -8.21 6.60
CA ALA A 28 -6.37 -9.45 7.35
C ALA A 28 -6.70 -10.63 6.43
N GLY A 29 -6.37 -11.83 6.87
CA GLY A 29 -6.57 -13.07 6.12
C GLY A 29 -5.62 -14.19 6.54
N SER A 30 -5.89 -15.41 6.10
CA SER A 30 -5.10 -16.60 6.41
C SER A 30 -3.61 -16.45 6.05
N SER A 31 -2.74 -17.23 6.67
CA SER A 31 -1.31 -17.25 6.30
C SER A 31 -1.14 -17.62 4.83
N GLY A 32 -0.15 -17.02 4.16
CA GLY A 32 0.16 -17.28 2.75
C GLY A 32 -0.80 -16.65 1.71
N ILE A 33 -1.86 -15.94 2.13
CA ILE A 33 -2.85 -15.36 1.19
C ILE A 33 -2.37 -14.06 0.48
N GLY A 34 -1.13 -13.64 0.71
CA GLY A 34 -0.56 -12.43 0.06
C GLY A 34 -0.73 -11.12 0.83
N LYS A 35 -0.92 -11.17 2.17
CA LYS A 35 -1.01 -9.95 3.00
C LYS A 35 0.26 -9.10 2.91
N SER A 36 1.43 -9.70 3.15
CA SER A 36 2.72 -9.00 3.04
C SER A 36 2.95 -8.49 1.63
N THR A 37 2.61 -9.30 0.61
CA THR A 37 2.67 -8.88 -0.79
C THR A 37 1.83 -7.62 -1.07
N LEU A 38 0.60 -7.54 -0.54
CA LEU A 38 -0.22 -6.33 -0.69
C LEU A 38 0.38 -5.14 0.06
N ALA A 39 0.92 -5.36 1.27
CA ALA A 39 1.55 -4.30 2.05
C ALA A 39 2.80 -3.74 1.35
N THR A 40 3.67 -4.61 0.82
CA THR A 40 4.84 -4.21 0.00
C THR A 40 4.43 -3.43 -1.25
N ALA A 41 3.42 -3.92 -1.98
CA ALA A 41 2.92 -3.21 -3.18
C ALA A 41 2.34 -1.82 -2.84
N LEU A 42 1.76 -1.64 -1.66
CA LEU A 42 1.30 -0.32 -1.20
C LEU A 42 2.48 0.60 -0.88
N THR A 43 3.51 0.11 -0.19
CA THR A 43 4.70 0.93 0.12
C THR A 43 5.47 1.32 -1.14
N GLU A 44 5.61 0.42 -2.11
CA GLU A 44 6.18 0.73 -3.44
C GLU A 44 5.40 1.87 -4.11
N ARG A 45 4.06 1.80 -4.11
CA ARG A 45 3.22 2.89 -4.66
C ARG A 45 3.36 4.19 -3.88
N PHE A 46 3.55 4.13 -2.56
CA PHE A 46 3.81 5.32 -1.76
C PHE A 46 5.11 6.01 -2.20
N VAL A 47 6.18 5.24 -2.42
CA VAL A 47 7.45 5.74 -2.98
C VAL A 47 7.25 6.34 -4.37
N GLU A 48 6.63 5.60 -5.30
CA GLU A 48 6.39 6.05 -6.68
C GLU A 48 5.61 7.37 -6.72
N ASN A 49 4.66 7.57 -5.80
CA ASN A 49 3.85 8.76 -5.71
C ASN A 49 4.42 9.82 -4.74
N ARG A 50 5.65 9.61 -4.22
CA ARG A 50 6.40 10.53 -3.34
C ARG A 50 5.67 10.89 -2.04
N PHE A 51 4.97 9.92 -1.46
CA PHE A 51 4.40 10.07 -0.12
C PHE A 51 5.51 9.90 0.92
N GLN A 52 5.40 10.65 2.02
CA GLN A 52 6.18 10.39 3.22
C GLN A 52 5.44 9.37 4.07
N PHE A 53 6.11 8.28 4.44
CA PHE A 53 5.54 7.24 5.29
C PHE A 53 6.59 6.68 6.24
N CYS A 54 6.13 5.91 7.22
CA CYS A 54 6.97 5.18 8.15
C CYS A 54 6.41 3.76 8.26
N VAL A 55 7.30 2.78 8.20
CA VAL A 55 6.96 1.37 8.40
C VAL A 55 7.59 0.91 9.70
N PHE A 56 6.78 0.26 10.54
CA PHE A 56 7.28 -0.45 11.72
C PHE A 56 7.45 -1.91 11.34
N ASP A 57 8.67 -2.29 10.98
CA ASP A 57 8.96 -3.60 10.40
C ASP A 57 9.88 -4.43 11.32
N PRO A 58 9.31 -5.30 12.17
CA PRO A 58 10.09 -6.21 12.99
C PRO A 58 10.66 -7.42 12.21
N GLU A 59 10.18 -7.68 10.99
CA GLU A 59 10.55 -8.86 10.19
C GLU A 59 11.67 -8.54 9.17
N GLY A 60 11.86 -7.26 8.82
CA GLY A 60 12.88 -6.81 7.85
C GLY A 60 12.44 -6.94 6.38
N ASP A 61 11.15 -7.09 6.12
CA ASP A 61 10.57 -7.25 4.78
C ASP A 61 10.79 -6.01 3.88
N TYR A 62 11.09 -4.83 4.44
CA TYR A 62 11.16 -3.55 3.69
C TYR A 62 12.58 -2.97 3.54
N ASP A 63 13.63 -3.67 3.99
CA ASP A 63 15.04 -3.20 3.91
C ASP A 63 15.51 -2.93 2.46
N GLY A 64 14.88 -3.55 1.46
CA GLY A 64 15.19 -3.39 0.04
C GLY A 64 14.35 -2.36 -0.70
N LEU A 65 13.55 -1.56 -0.01
CA LEU A 65 12.69 -0.56 -0.65
C LEU A 65 13.54 0.62 -1.15
N GLU A 66 13.78 0.67 -2.45
CA GLU A 66 14.56 1.73 -3.10
C GLU A 66 13.81 3.06 -3.08
N ASP A 67 14.55 4.18 -3.02
CA ASP A 67 14.01 5.55 -3.08
C ASP A 67 12.98 5.94 -1.99
N ALA A 68 12.93 5.18 -0.89
CA ALA A 68 12.08 5.44 0.29
C ALA A 68 12.68 6.42 1.32
#